data_AF-A0A4D4L9I5-F1
#
_entry.id   AF-A0A4D4L9I5-F1
#
_cell.length_a   1.000
_cell.length_b   1.000
_cell.length_c   1.000
_cell.angle_alpha   90.00
_cell.angle_beta   90.00
_cell.angle_gamma   90.00
#
_symmetry.space_group_name_H-M   'P 1'
#
loop_
_entity.id
_entity.type
_entity.pdbx_description
1 polymer ?
#
loop_
_entity_poly.entity_id
_entity_poly.type
_entity_poly.pdbx_seq_one_letter_code
_entity_poly.pdbx_strand_id
1 'polypeptide(L)' 'MLGNPAAVYMDLMRYALIDDYTGANLPPHVWALALGWAVLFGAGGFVYFWKAEEQYGRG' A
#
# COMPACT_ATOMS: atom_id res chain seq x y z
N MET A 1 -5.21 14.55 -3.77
CA MET A 1 -4.00 13.70 -3.85
C MET A 1 -3.83 12.76 -2.65
N LEU A 2 -4.45 13.02 -1.48
CA LEU A 2 -4.26 12.27 -0.23
C LEU A 2 -4.44 10.74 -0.30
N GLY A 3 -5.21 10.21 -1.24
CA GLY A 3 -5.46 8.76 -1.35
C GLY A 3 -4.63 8.01 -2.40
N ASN A 4 -3.75 8.67 -3.16
CA ASN A 4 -2.98 7.99 -4.21
C ASN A 4 -1.96 7.01 -3.56
N PRO A 5 -2.04 5.69 -3.81
CA PRO A 5 -1.14 4.72 -3.17
C PRO A 5 0.33 5.02 -3.48
N ALA A 6 0.65 5.41 -4.72
CA ALA A 6 2.03 5.73 -5.10
C ALA A 6 2.56 6.94 -4.31
N ALA A 7 1.73 7.95 -4.07
CA ALA A 7 2.11 9.12 -3.26
C ALA A 7 2.35 8.74 -1.79
N VAL A 8 1.45 7.94 -1.20
CA VAL A 8 1.57 7.47 0.19
C VAL A 8 2.89 6.73 0.41
N TYR A 9 3.24 5.78 -0.46
CA TYR A 9 4.50 5.05 -0.32
C TYR A 9 5.72 5.91 -0.65
N MET A 10 5.63 6.86 -1.59
CA MET A 10 6.72 7.82 -1.83
C MET A 10 7.03 8.68 -0.59
N ASP A 11 6.01 9.17 0.11
CA ASP A 11 6.20 9.97 1.32
C ASP A 11 6.81 9.14 2.46
N LEU A 12 6.40 7.87 2.60
CA LEU A 12 7.01 6.94 3.54
C LEU A 12 8.48 6.62 3.20
N MET A 13 8.81 6.48 1.91
CA MET A 13 10.19 6.31 1.47
C MET A 13 11.05 7.54 1.77
N ARG A 14 10.51 8.75 1.55
CA ARG A 14 11.21 9.99 1.93
C ARG A 14 11.44 10.05 3.43
N TYR A 15 10.41 9.78 4.23
CA TYR A 15 10.51 9.73 5.68
C TYR A 15 11.54 8.72 6.19
N ALA A 16 11.72 7.59 5.51
CA ALA A 16 12.68 6.57 5.90
C ALA A 16 14.13 6.86 5.45
N LEU A 17 14.32 7.69 4.41
CA LEU A 17 15.60 7.82 3.69
C LEU A 17 16.19 9.24 3.71
N ILE A 18 15.41 10.25 4.09
CA ILE A 18 15.84 11.66 4.12
C ILE A 18 15.69 12.16 5.55
N ASP A 19 16.81 12.47 6.19
CA ASP A 19 16.87 12.85 7.61
C ASP A 19 16.01 14.09 7.94
N ASP A 20 15.97 15.08 7.05
CA ASP A 20 15.18 16.30 7.23
C ASP A 20 13.68 16.13 6.93
N TYR A 21 13.24 14.96 6.46
CA TYR A 21 11.85 14.66 6.16
C TYR A 21 11.20 13.95 7.35
N THR A 22 10.60 14.72 8.26
CA THR A 22 10.12 14.23 9.55
C THR A 22 8.63 13.88 9.54
N GLY A 23 8.13 13.38 10.67
CA GLY A 23 6.70 13.12 10.86
C GLY A 23 5.81 14.35 10.68
N ALA A 24 6.34 15.56 10.84
CA ALA A 24 5.59 16.80 10.59
C ALA A 24 5.29 17.04 9.10
N ASN A 25 6.06 16.41 8.20
CA ASN A 25 5.84 16.48 6.76
C ASN A 25 4.80 15.46 6.27
N LEU A 26 4.40 14.52 7.11
CA LEU A 26 3.47 13.46 6.76
C LEU A 26 2.01 13.87 7.01
N PRO A 27 1.07 13.52 6.12
CA PRO A 27 -0.35 13.62 6.42
C PRO A 27 -0.70 12.83 7.69
N PRO A 28 -1.58 13.33 8.58
CA PRO A 28 -1.91 12.67 9.85
C PRO A 28 -2.41 11.22 9.71
N HIS A 29 -2.95 10.88 8.53
CA HIS A 29 -3.57 9.60 8.21
C HIS A 29 -2.69 8.72 7.29
N VAL A 30 -1.43 9.07 7.05
CA VAL A 30 -0.55 8.35 6.09
C VAL A 30 -0.41 6.87 6.44
N TRP A 31 -0.27 6.53 7.72
CA TRP A 31 -0.12 5.15 8.17
C TRP A 31 -1.41 4.33 7.99
N ALA A 32 -2.57 4.94 8.25
CA ALA A 32 -3.86 4.30 8.00
C ALA A 32 -4.07 4.04 6.50
N LEU A 33 -3.69 4.99 5.64
CA LEU A 33 -3.73 4.81 4.19
C LEU A 33 -2.76 3.74 3.70
N ALA A 34 -1.53 3.72 4.21
CA ALA A 34 -0.53 2.74 3.83
C ALA A 34 -0.97 1.32 4.21
N LEU A 35 -1.53 1.15 5.41
CA LEU A 35 -2.10 -0.12 5.85
C LEU A 35 -3.32 -0.51 5.00
N GLY A 36 -4.21 0.45 4.73
CA GLY A 36 -5.40 0.23 3.90
C GLY A 36 -5.04 -0.27 2.50
N TRP A 37 -4.04 0.34 1.86
CA TRP A 37 -3.55 -0.10 0.54
C TRP A 37 -2.84 -1.45 0.61
N ALA A 38 -2.03 -1.71 1.64
CA ALA A 38 -1.37 -3.01 1.82
C ALA A 38 -2.39 -4.14 1.96
N VAL A 39 -3.43 -3.95 2.77
CA VAL A 39 -4.53 -4.92 2.93
C VAL A 39 -5.31 -5.06 1.62
N LEU A 40 -5.67 -3.95 0.97
CA LEU A 40 -6.46 -3.99 -0.25
C LEU A 40 -5.75 -4.72 -1.40
N PHE A 41 -4.48 -4.41 -1.67
CA PHE A 41 -3.73 -5.11 -2.72
C PHE A 41 -3.31 -6.51 -2.31
N GLY A 42 -2.97 -6.72 -1.03
CA GLY A 42 -2.63 -8.05 -0.51
C GLY A 42 -3.81 -9.01 -0.59
N ALA A 43 -4.95 -8.65 0.00
CA ALA A 43 -6.16 -9.46 -0.01
C ALA A 43 -6.82 -9.49 -1.40
N GLY A 44 -6.91 -8.36 -2.09
CA GLY A 44 -7.49 -8.27 -3.44
C GLY A 44 -6.69 -9.09 -4.45
N GLY A 45 -5.36 -8.98 -4.44
CA GLY A 45 -4.47 -9.80 -5.23
C GLY A 45 -4.61 -11.27 -4.88
N PHE A 46 -4.57 -11.62 -3.60
CA PHE A 46 -4.76 -12.99 -3.14
C PHE A 46 -6.07 -13.62 -3.64
N VAL A 47 -7.21 -12.93 -3.48
CA VAL A 47 -8.52 -13.43 -3.94
C VAL A 47 -8.58 -13.54 -5.46
N TYR A 48 -8.02 -12.57 -6.19
CA TYR A 48 -7.98 -12.60 -7.65
C TYR A 48 -7.17 -13.80 -8.17
N PHE A 49 -5.97 -14.00 -7.65
CA PHE A 49 -5.11 -15.11 -8.05
C PHE A 49 -5.63 -16.47 -7.56
N TRP A 50 -6.25 -16.54 -6.38
CA TRP A 50 -6.94 -17.74 -5.89
C TRP A 50 -8.04 -18.19 -6.85
N LYS A 51 -8.87 -17.25 -7.31
CA LYS A 51 -9.93 -17.54 -8.29
C LYS A 51 -9.38 -17.93 -9.65
N ALA A 52 -8.29 -17.28 -10.08
CA ALA A 52 -7.62 -17.66 -11.33
C ALA A 52 -7.07 -19.09 -11.24
N GLU A 53 -6.44 -19.47 -10.13
CA GLU A 53 -5.96 -20.82 -9.88
C GLU A 53 -7.08 -21.88 -9.98
N GLU A 54 -8.28 -21.59 -9.45
CA GLU A 54 -9.45 -22.47 -9.62
C GLU A 54 -9.86 -22.66 -11.09
N GLN A 55 -9.72 -21.62 -11.91
CA GLN A 55 -10.12 -21.64 -13.32
C GLN A 55 -9.06 -22.27 -14.24
N TYR A 56 -7.78 -22.20 -13.86
CA TYR A 56 -6.68 -22.89 -14.56
C TYR A 56 -6.45 -24.32 -14.07
N GLY A 57 -7.09 -24.71 -12.96
CA GLY A 57 -7.08 -26.06 -12.40
C GLY A 57 -6.17 -26.16 -11.19
N ARG A 58 -6.74 -26.48 -10.02
CA ARG A 58 -5.98 -27.01 -8.86
C ARG A 58 -5.71 -28.50 -9.08
N GLY A 59 -5.13 -28.84 -10.22
CA GLY A 59 -5.29 -30.18 -10.80
C GLY A 59 -6.70 -30.43 -11.32
#